data_AF-V2XTT2-F1
#
_entry.id   AF-V2XTT2-F1
#
_cell.length_a   1.000
_cell.length_b   1.000
_cell.length_c   1.000
_cell.angle_alpha   90.00
_cell.angle_beta   90.00
_cell.angle_gamma   90.00
#
_symmetry.space_group_name_H-M   'P 1'
#
loop_
_entity.id
_entity.type
_entity.pdbx_description
1 polymer ?
#
loop_
_entity_poly.entity_id
_entity_poly.type
_entity_poly.pdbx_seq_one_letter_code
_entity_poly.pdbx_strand_id
1 'polypeptide(L)'
;MSVKSQEKNMRKLADLLRRDLSYIWGEREGGPNGDKRVFLNTGKTFLRALTKDLGLVEYNVSANPGGIAVTGETTLIGMWGNSGIYIQIEQPCYDRERVLLYRTVRYMKDYTGGHNHFLCRRDLEVMSYNDLLRVFI
;
A
#
# COMPACT_ATOMS: atom_id res chain seq x y z
N MET A 1 -7.40 15.14 1.00
CA MET A 1 -7.65 14.60 2.36
C MET A 1 -6.73 15.36 3.31
N SER A 2 -7.01 15.53 4.61
CA SER A 2 -6.06 16.27 5.46
C SER A 2 -4.81 15.44 5.75
N VAL A 3 -3.65 16.09 5.94
CA VAL A 3 -2.39 15.45 6.36
C VAL A 3 -2.60 14.57 7.59
N LYS A 4 -3.29 15.09 8.62
CA LYS A 4 -3.62 14.32 9.84
C LYS A 4 -4.41 13.04 9.56
N SER A 5 -5.33 13.09 8.60
CA SER A 5 -6.10 11.90 8.22
C SER A 5 -5.26 10.88 7.44
N GLN A 6 -4.28 11.34 6.65
CA GLN A 6 -3.32 10.44 5.99
C GLN A 6 -2.40 9.77 7.01
N GLU A 7 -1.87 10.51 7.98
CA GLU A 7 -1.08 9.95 9.07
C GLU A 7 -1.88 8.92 9.88
N LYS A 8 -3.15 9.21 10.18
CA LYS A 8 -4.05 8.24 10.83
C LYS A 8 -4.20 6.95 10.00
N ASN A 9 -4.32 7.06 8.68
CA ASN A 9 -4.34 5.88 7.81
C ASN A 9 -3.01 5.13 7.83
N MET A 10 -1.86 5.83 7.84
CA MET A 10 -0.54 5.20 7.96
C MET A 10 -0.41 4.42 9.28
N ARG A 11 -0.78 5.01 10.42
CA ARG A 11 -0.75 4.31 11.73
C ARG A 11 -1.69 3.12 11.76
N LYS A 12 -2.88 3.24 11.16
CA LYS A 12 -3.84 2.14 11.06
C LYS A 12 -3.29 1.00 10.19
N LEU A 13 -2.66 1.32 9.07
CA LEU A 13 -1.99 0.31 8.23
C LEU A 13 -0.86 -0.38 9.00
N ALA A 14 -0.02 0.38 9.71
CA ALA A 14 1.06 -0.17 10.51
C ALA A 14 0.57 -1.13 11.61
N ASP A 15 -0.54 -0.81 12.30
CA ASP A 15 -1.13 -1.71 13.30
C ASP A 15 -1.75 -2.97 12.69
N LEU A 16 -2.44 -2.85 11.55
CA LEU A 16 -3.00 -4.00 10.83
C LEU A 16 -1.88 -4.93 10.35
N LEU A 17 -0.84 -4.37 9.74
CA LEU A 17 0.29 -5.13 9.18
C LEU A 17 1.21 -5.75 10.25
N ARG A 18 1.09 -5.31 11.51
CA ARG A 18 1.76 -5.95 12.67
C ARG A 18 1.15 -7.31 13.03
N ARG A 19 -0.13 -7.51 12.73
CA ARG A 19 -0.90 -8.71 13.09
C ARG A 19 -0.87 -9.72 11.96
N ASP A 20 -1.07 -10.99 12.25
CA ASP A 20 -1.23 -11.98 11.19
C ASP A 20 -2.58 -11.79 10.50
N LEU A 21 -2.57 -11.31 9.25
CA LEU A 21 -3.77 -11.04 8.48
C LEU A 21 -4.24 -12.26 7.66
N SER A 22 -3.49 -13.37 7.70
CA SER A 22 -3.83 -14.63 7.02
C SER A 22 -4.72 -15.54 7.87
N TYR A 23 -4.88 -15.27 9.17
CA TYR A 23 -5.53 -16.16 10.13
C TYR A 23 -6.92 -15.67 10.54
N ILE A 24 -7.97 -16.39 10.14
CA ILE A 24 -9.35 -16.12 10.60
C ILE A 24 -10.12 -17.42 10.77
N TRP A 25 -10.48 -17.75 12.01
CA TRP A 25 -11.47 -18.78 12.31
C TRP A 25 -12.88 -18.22 12.10
N GLY A 26 -13.70 -18.90 11.30
CA GLY A 26 -15.17 -18.71 11.29
C GLY A 26 -15.76 -17.75 10.25
N GLU A 27 -14.96 -17.13 9.37
CA GLU A 27 -15.43 -16.43 8.16
C GLU A 27 -14.96 -17.16 6.89
N ARG A 28 -15.43 -16.75 5.70
CA ARG A 28 -14.90 -17.28 4.42
C ARG A 28 -13.37 -17.16 4.45
N GLU A 29 -12.62 -18.21 4.18
CA GLU A 29 -11.16 -18.18 4.35
C GLU A 29 -10.46 -17.47 3.17
N GLY A 30 -11.11 -17.41 2.01
CA GLY A 30 -10.69 -16.64 0.83
C GLY A 30 -11.47 -15.33 0.68
N GLY A 31 -10.78 -14.27 0.24
CA GLY A 31 -11.41 -12.95 -0.03
C GLY A 31 -11.21 -11.89 1.07
N PRO A 32 -11.91 -10.74 0.98
CA PRO A 32 -11.78 -9.64 1.91
C PRO A 32 -12.63 -9.86 3.18
N ASN A 33 -12.03 -10.46 4.22
CA ASN A 33 -12.72 -10.90 5.44
C ASN A 33 -12.01 -10.34 6.69
N GLY A 34 -12.67 -10.23 7.85
CA GLY A 34 -12.07 -9.72 9.10
C GLY A 34 -11.17 -8.48 8.95
N ASP A 35 -9.98 -8.54 9.58
CA ASP A 35 -8.95 -7.49 9.52
C ASP A 35 -8.36 -7.31 8.11
N LYS A 36 -8.34 -8.36 7.28
CA LYS A 36 -7.92 -8.31 5.88
C LYS A 36 -8.82 -7.41 5.04
N ARG A 37 -10.13 -7.43 5.26
CA ARG A 37 -11.06 -6.46 4.64
C ARG A 37 -10.74 -5.03 5.06
N VAL A 38 -10.45 -4.82 6.34
CA VAL A 38 -10.12 -3.50 6.89
C VAL A 38 -8.81 -2.99 6.30
N PHE A 39 -7.81 -3.86 6.17
CA PHE A 39 -6.54 -3.58 5.51
C PHE A 39 -6.74 -3.14 4.06
N LEU A 40 -7.42 -3.95 3.23
CA LEU A 40 -7.62 -3.65 1.81
C LEU A 40 -8.39 -2.33 1.61
N ASN A 41 -9.40 -2.07 2.42
CA ASN A 41 -10.17 -0.83 2.34
C ASN A 41 -9.34 0.38 2.79
N THR A 42 -8.55 0.24 3.86
CA THR A 42 -7.69 1.31 4.37
C THR A 42 -6.57 1.62 3.38
N GLY A 43 -5.91 0.60 2.84
CA GLY A 43 -4.84 0.73 1.84
C GLY A 43 -5.34 1.40 0.56
N LYS A 44 -6.50 0.95 0.03
CA LYS A 44 -7.11 1.57 -1.16
C LYS A 44 -7.48 3.04 -0.93
N THR A 45 -7.99 3.36 0.25
CA THR A 45 -8.35 4.75 0.62
C THR A 45 -7.09 5.62 0.75
N PHE A 46 -6.06 5.11 1.39
CA PHE A 46 -4.76 5.75 1.52
C PHE A 46 -4.15 6.04 0.14
N LEU A 47 -4.00 5.02 -0.71
CA LEU A 47 -3.39 5.16 -2.04
C LEU A 47 -4.17 6.11 -2.96
N ARG A 48 -5.51 6.12 -2.90
CA ARG A 48 -6.35 7.07 -3.68
C ARG A 48 -6.19 8.53 -3.26
N ALA A 49 -5.88 8.79 -2.00
CA ALA A 49 -5.58 10.14 -1.56
C ALA A 49 -4.15 10.51 -1.97
N LEU A 50 -3.21 9.56 -1.80
CA LEU A 50 -1.82 9.72 -2.20
C LEU A 50 -1.68 10.07 -3.69
N THR A 51 -2.51 9.53 -4.59
CA THR A 51 -2.44 9.91 -6.02
C THR A 51 -2.66 11.40 -6.25
N LYS A 52 -3.59 12.01 -5.49
CA LYS A 52 -3.88 13.44 -5.57
C LYS A 52 -2.75 14.27 -4.98
N ASP A 53 -2.24 13.83 -3.82
CA ASP A 53 -1.21 14.54 -3.09
C ASP A 53 0.16 14.46 -3.80
N LEU A 54 0.40 13.40 -4.58
CA LEU A 54 1.55 13.29 -5.49
C LEU A 54 1.36 14.03 -6.83
N GLY A 55 0.14 14.47 -7.18
CA GLY A 55 -0.13 15.14 -8.45
C GLY A 55 -0.06 14.22 -9.68
N LEU A 56 -0.44 12.94 -9.54
CA LEU A 56 -0.46 11.98 -10.65
C LEU A 56 -1.59 12.33 -11.65
N VAL A 57 -1.25 12.41 -12.94
CA VAL A 57 -2.19 12.76 -14.02
C VAL A 57 -2.96 11.55 -14.55
N GLU A 58 -2.34 10.37 -14.52
CA GLU A 58 -2.95 9.10 -14.89
C GLU A 58 -2.63 8.09 -13.79
N TYR A 59 -3.61 7.34 -13.28
CA TYR A 59 -3.35 6.38 -12.21
C TYR A 59 -4.40 5.26 -12.15
N ASN A 60 -3.99 4.13 -11.57
CA ASN A 60 -4.86 3.03 -11.18
C ASN A 60 -4.53 2.59 -9.75
N VAL A 61 -5.55 2.57 -8.90
CA VAL A 61 -5.46 2.00 -7.55
C VAL A 61 -6.29 0.72 -7.51
N SER A 62 -5.63 -0.39 -7.19
CA SER A 62 -6.24 -1.71 -7.11
C SER A 62 -6.07 -2.33 -5.73
N ALA A 63 -6.89 -3.34 -5.44
CA ALA A 63 -6.79 -4.14 -4.24
C ALA A 63 -7.05 -5.58 -4.65
N ASN A 64 -6.11 -6.47 -4.33
CA ASN A 64 -6.22 -7.89 -4.58
C ASN A 64 -6.31 -8.57 -3.21
N PRO A 65 -7.46 -9.17 -2.85
CA PRO A 65 -7.56 -9.88 -1.58
C PRO A 65 -6.70 -11.14 -1.57
N GLY A 66 -6.27 -11.69 -2.70
CA GLY A 66 -5.53 -12.95 -2.74
C GLY A 66 -6.35 -14.14 -2.19
N GLY A 67 -5.68 -15.27 -2.06
CA GLY A 67 -6.27 -16.53 -1.59
C GLY A 67 -6.23 -16.70 -0.07
N ILE A 68 -6.50 -17.93 0.38
CA ILE A 68 -6.45 -18.33 1.79
C ILE A 68 -5.04 -18.24 2.39
N ALA A 69 -4.01 -18.50 1.59
CA ALA A 69 -2.62 -18.56 2.06
C ALA A 69 -1.92 -17.19 2.13
N VAL A 70 -2.59 -16.10 1.73
CA VAL A 70 -1.98 -14.77 1.62
C VAL A 70 -2.91 -13.67 2.11
N THR A 71 -2.33 -12.61 2.65
CA THR A 71 -3.04 -11.42 3.14
C THR A 71 -3.65 -10.58 2.00
N GLY A 72 -3.11 -10.70 0.79
CA GLY A 72 -3.44 -9.81 -0.33
C GLY A 72 -2.68 -8.48 -0.24
N GLU A 73 -2.96 -7.62 -1.21
CA GLU A 73 -2.20 -6.39 -1.45
C GLU A 73 -3.09 -5.26 -1.93
N THR A 74 -2.63 -4.03 -1.72
CA THR A 74 -3.17 -2.83 -2.37
C THR A 74 -2.08 -2.17 -3.18
N THR A 75 -2.38 -1.83 -4.43
CA THR A 75 -1.38 -1.32 -5.37
C THR A 75 -1.85 -0.01 -6.01
N LEU A 76 -0.88 0.83 -6.32
CA LEU A 76 -1.01 2.05 -7.09
C LEU A 76 0.03 2.00 -8.20
N ILE A 77 -0.40 2.20 -9.44
CA ILE A 77 0.48 2.59 -10.53
C ILE A 77 -0.01 3.92 -11.07
N GLY A 78 0.86 4.91 -11.23
CA GLY A 78 0.46 6.17 -11.84
C GLY A 78 1.62 6.99 -12.36
N MET A 79 1.27 7.96 -13.20
CA MET A 79 2.18 8.75 -14.03
C MET A 79 2.03 10.24 -13.70
N TRP A 80 3.15 10.97 -13.70
CA TRP A 80 3.19 12.43 -13.75
C TRP A 80 3.21 12.97 -15.19
N GLY A 81 3.38 12.10 -16.17
CA GLY A 81 3.57 12.41 -17.58
C GLY A 81 4.51 11.37 -18.18
N ASN A 82 5.80 11.72 -18.31
CA ASN A 82 6.83 10.85 -18.89
C ASN A 82 7.51 9.91 -17.88
N SER A 83 7.15 10.01 -16.60
CA SER A 83 7.63 9.16 -15.51
C SER A 83 6.47 8.83 -14.58
N GLY A 84 6.60 7.74 -13.85
CA GLY A 84 5.59 7.32 -12.90
C GLY A 84 6.16 6.54 -11.72
N ILE A 85 5.25 6.15 -10.84
CA ILE A 85 5.54 5.37 -9.65
C ILE A 85 4.59 4.18 -9.54
N TYR A 86 5.14 3.05 -9.13
CA TYR A 86 4.40 1.91 -8.62
C TYR A 86 4.59 1.84 -7.11
N ILE A 87 3.51 1.69 -6.36
CA ILE A 87 3.49 1.48 -4.91
C ILE A 87 2.64 0.25 -4.62
N GLN A 88 3.15 -0.63 -3.77
CA GLN A 88 2.46 -1.83 -3.30
C GLN A 88 2.54 -1.88 -1.79
N ILE A 89 1.42 -2.11 -1.13
CA ILE A 89 1.33 -2.34 0.31
C ILE A 89 0.78 -3.75 0.51
N GLU A 90 1.52 -4.58 1.24
CA GLU A 90 1.16 -5.95 1.54
C GLU A 90 1.81 -6.42 2.85
N GLN A 91 1.47 -7.63 3.30
CA GLN A 91 2.21 -8.33 4.34
C GLN A 91 2.99 -9.49 3.71
N PRO A 92 4.31 -9.34 3.47
CA PRO A 92 5.08 -10.37 2.80
C PRO A 92 5.25 -11.61 3.69
N CYS A 93 5.24 -12.80 3.07
CA CYS A 93 5.42 -14.07 3.79
C CYS A 93 6.82 -14.24 4.38
N TYR A 94 7.85 -13.67 3.74
CA TYR A 94 9.27 -13.91 4.06
C TYR A 94 9.92 -12.77 4.86
N ASP A 95 9.35 -11.56 4.82
CA ASP A 95 9.82 -10.39 5.55
C ASP A 95 8.61 -9.56 5.96
N ARG A 96 8.11 -9.82 7.18
CA ARG A 96 6.91 -9.14 7.71
C ARG A 96 7.15 -7.67 8.03
N GLU A 97 8.39 -7.18 7.98
CA GLU A 97 8.69 -5.78 8.26
C GLU A 97 8.65 -4.93 6.99
N ARG A 98 9.10 -5.41 5.82
CA ARG A 98 9.07 -4.64 4.55
C ARG A 98 7.69 -4.64 3.90
N VAL A 99 6.80 -3.80 4.41
CA VAL A 99 5.37 -3.83 4.06
C VAL A 99 4.96 -2.92 2.92
N LEU A 100 5.83 -1.99 2.50
CA LEU A 100 5.55 -1.10 1.37
C LEU A 100 6.72 -1.16 0.39
N LEU A 101 6.42 -1.58 -0.84
CA LEU A 101 7.34 -1.52 -1.98
C LEU A 101 6.99 -0.30 -2.82
N TYR A 102 8.00 0.42 -3.29
CA TYR A 102 7.83 1.42 -4.34
C TYR A 102 8.97 1.36 -5.36
N ARG A 103 8.67 1.77 -6.60
CA ARG A 103 9.64 1.84 -7.71
C ARG A 103 9.16 2.79 -8.79
N THR A 104 10.09 3.29 -9.61
CA THR A 104 9.77 4.06 -10.80
C THR A 104 9.14 3.18 -11.88
N VAL A 105 8.23 3.73 -12.68
CA VAL A 105 7.67 3.08 -13.88
C VAL A 105 7.74 4.02 -15.08
N ARG A 106 7.80 3.45 -16.29
CA ARG A 106 7.91 4.23 -17.55
C ARG A 106 6.57 4.47 -18.24
N TYR A 107 5.60 3.60 -18.02
CA TYR A 107 4.27 3.68 -18.62
C TYR A 107 3.25 2.92 -17.75
N MET A 108 1.96 3.15 -18.00
CA MET A 108 0.90 2.41 -17.31
C MET A 108 0.99 0.91 -17.58
N LYS A 109 0.86 0.09 -16.53
CA LYS A 109 1.06 -1.37 -16.55
C LYS A 109 2.51 -1.83 -16.74
N ASP A 110 3.50 -0.96 -16.54
CA ASP A 110 4.89 -1.39 -16.33
C ASP A 110 5.04 -2.00 -14.92
N TYR A 111 4.87 -3.32 -14.83
CA TYR A 111 4.97 -4.07 -13.57
C TYR A 111 6.39 -4.61 -13.30
N THR A 112 7.37 -4.24 -14.12
CA THR A 112 8.78 -4.55 -13.90
C THR A 112 9.52 -3.35 -13.33
N GLY A 113 9.23 -2.15 -13.84
CA GLY A 113 9.71 -0.87 -13.34
C GLY A 113 11.23 -0.78 -13.17
N GLY A 114 11.65 0.17 -12.33
CA GLY A 114 13.02 0.32 -11.85
C GLY A 114 13.32 -0.57 -10.63
N HIS A 115 14.36 -0.22 -9.88
CA HIS A 115 14.71 -0.95 -8.66
C HIS A 115 13.61 -0.88 -7.59
N ASN A 116 13.40 -2.00 -6.90
CA ASN A 116 12.47 -2.07 -5.78
C ASN A 116 13.09 -1.40 -4.56
N HIS A 117 12.40 -0.39 -4.03
CA HIS A 117 12.67 0.21 -2.74
C HIS A 117 11.61 -0.24 -1.74
N PHE A 118 11.97 -0.31 -0.47
CA PHE A 118 11.10 -0.82 0.59
C PHE A 118 11.05 0.16 1.75
N LEU A 119 9.86 0.32 2.31
CA LEU A 119 9.64 0.91 3.64
C LEU A 119 9.17 -0.17 4.59
N CYS A 120 9.65 -0.07 5.82
CA CYS A 120 9.32 -0.99 6.89
C CYS A 120 7.98 -0.61 7.55
N ARG A 121 7.39 -1.53 8.30
CA ARG A 121 6.16 -1.28 9.06
C ARG A 121 6.32 -0.11 10.03
N ARG A 122 7.49 -0.02 10.68
CA ARG A 122 7.85 1.07 11.58
C ARG A 122 7.85 2.43 10.88
N ASP A 123 8.22 2.49 9.61
CA ASP A 123 8.21 3.73 8.83
C ASP A 123 6.79 4.30 8.72
N LEU A 124 5.81 3.44 8.45
CA LEU A 124 4.38 3.82 8.47
C LEU A 124 3.89 4.18 9.88
N GLU A 125 4.54 3.67 10.91
CA GLU A 125 4.20 3.91 12.32
C GLU A 125 4.76 5.23 12.86
N VAL A 126 5.87 5.75 12.32
CA VAL A 126 6.56 6.90 12.91
C VAL A 126 6.74 8.09 11.97
N MET A 127 6.85 7.88 10.66
CA MET A 127 7.06 9.00 9.73
C MET A 127 5.86 9.94 9.71
N SER A 128 6.14 11.23 9.51
CA SER A 128 5.11 12.19 9.11
C SER A 128 4.66 11.89 7.68
N TYR A 129 3.45 12.29 7.33
CA TYR A 129 2.98 12.09 5.96
C TYR A 129 3.79 12.91 4.94
N ASN A 130 4.27 14.10 5.33
CA ASN A 130 5.11 14.92 4.46
C ASN A 130 6.48 14.29 4.20
N ASP A 131 7.08 13.64 5.20
CA ASP A 131 8.34 12.91 5.01
C ASP A 131 8.13 11.71 4.08
N LEU A 132 6.99 11.02 4.19
CA LEU A 132 6.63 9.95 3.26
C LEU A 132 6.51 10.48 1.82
N LEU A 133 5.88 11.64 1.59
CA LEU A 133 5.79 12.21 0.24
C LEU A 133 7.16 12.50 -0.36
N ARG A 134 8.12 12.98 0.45
CA ARG A 134 9.50 13.23 0.03
C ARG A 134 10.29 11.96 -0.31
N VAL A 135 9.85 10.79 0.13
CA VAL A 135 10.46 9.52 -0.28
C VAL A 135 10.11 9.17 -1.73
N PHE A 136 8.97 9.64 -2.22
CA PHE A 136 8.44 9.27 -3.54
C PHE A 136 8.76 10.27 -4.67
N ILE A 137 9.28 11.44 -4.32
CA ILE A 137 9.58 12.57 -5.23
C ILE A 137 11.10 12.79 -5.25
#